data_AF-A0ABD2QN32-F1
#
_entry.id   AF-A0ABD2QN32-F1
#
_cell.length_a   1.000
_cell.length_b   1.000
_cell.length_c   1.000
_cell.angle_alpha   90.00
_cell.angle_beta   90.00
_cell.angle_gamma   90.00
#
_symmetry.space_group_name_H-M   'P 1'
#
loop_
_entity.id
_entity.type
_entity.pdbx_description
1 polymer ?
#
loop_
_entity_poly.entity_id
_entity_poly.type
_entity_poly.pdbx_seq_one_letter_code
_entity_poly.pdbx_strand_id
1 'polypeptide(L)'
;MIHRPASMKAFADMSTFPGGKVDAADFKNASKLGQLDHAQCRIPETVLRQITADLCISNHQIEIGFKLAALRETFEETGHLVSAKKADRSCHVTVLDRTIHNNVFFSIQQRPEMFINLYSELGLDLPLEQTRLWSNWTSPLSLKHRFNTCMFHAHVEKVIFLDRKVEAFGNLCDYEQIKEVDAVYFASPAGFLKGKMKPDRTKPAMAPPQSYELQRFCNFLKTDDLLHHIDSELQKAKIREWNSIWCEYTPKSSLDSKLIYVLTGDDLFEKIPMEYHERAHPKYQLTDHDWDQKSGLNRIVVSREMNDFWWKCSNVIDGHKPPISEESFNELFGDL
;
A
#
# COMPACT_ATOMS: atom_id res chain seq x y z
N MET A 1 1.19 -2.45 9.69
CA MET A 1 2.37 -1.86 9.01
C MET A 1 3.62 -2.57 9.50
N ILE A 2 4.69 -2.55 8.73
CA ILE A 2 6.02 -3.03 9.11
C ILE A 2 6.98 -1.85 9.22
N HIS A 3 8.04 -2.00 10.02
CA HIS A 3 9.20 -1.13 9.99
C HIS A 3 10.39 -1.88 9.42
N ARG A 4 11.04 -1.24 8.43
CA ARG A 4 12.15 -1.84 7.71
C ARG A 4 13.48 -1.45 8.35
N PRO A 5 14.46 -2.37 8.42
CA PRO A 5 15.79 -2.09 8.93
C PRO A 5 16.48 -0.94 8.19
N ALA A 6 17.27 -0.16 8.93
CA ALA A 6 18.10 0.91 8.36
C ALA A 6 19.14 0.41 7.33
N SER A 7 19.43 -0.90 7.32
CA SER A 7 20.35 -1.54 6.38
C SER A 7 19.74 -1.82 4.99
N MET A 8 18.43 -1.61 4.81
CA MET A 8 17.75 -1.92 3.55
C MET A 8 18.13 -0.96 2.41
N LYS A 9 18.18 -1.47 1.18
CA LYS A 9 18.51 -0.64 0.00
C LYS A 9 17.36 0.28 -0.43
N ALA A 10 16.12 -0.14 -0.19
CA ALA A 10 14.92 0.61 -0.51
C ALA A 10 14.10 0.77 0.77
N PHE A 11 13.58 1.99 0.98
CA PHE A 11 12.75 2.33 2.14
C PHE A 11 13.43 1.96 3.48
N ALA A 12 14.75 2.14 3.59
CA ALA A 12 15.47 1.91 4.86
C ALA A 12 14.93 2.83 5.95
N ASP A 13 14.80 2.27 7.16
CA ASP A 13 14.31 2.98 8.34
C ASP A 13 12.92 3.61 8.14
N MET A 14 12.11 3.03 7.24
CA MET A 14 10.76 3.50 6.94
C MET A 14 9.69 2.54 7.45
N SER A 15 8.51 3.09 7.71
CA SER A 15 7.30 2.31 7.95
C SER A 15 6.53 2.12 6.65
N THR A 16 6.23 0.86 6.31
CA THR A 16 5.48 0.51 5.10
C THR A 16 4.33 -0.45 5.37
N PHE A 17 3.37 -0.55 4.46
CA PHE A 17 2.53 -1.74 4.42
C PHE A 17 3.39 -2.95 3.96
N PRO A 18 3.04 -4.17 4.36
CA PRO A 18 3.69 -5.35 3.81
C PRO A 18 3.52 -5.41 2.30
N GLY A 19 4.55 -5.83 1.60
CA GLY A 19 4.53 -5.93 0.14
C GLY A 19 5.91 -5.83 -0.48
N GLY A 20 6.03 -6.38 -1.68
CA GLY A 20 7.31 -6.46 -2.39
C GLY A 20 7.12 -6.64 -3.88
N LYS A 21 8.13 -7.24 -4.51
CA LYS A 21 8.11 -7.51 -5.95
C LYS A 21 7.26 -8.74 -6.22
N VAL A 22 6.55 -8.72 -7.34
CA VAL A 22 5.95 -9.94 -7.89
C VAL A 22 7.05 -10.94 -8.27
N ASP A 23 6.84 -12.21 -7.96
CA ASP A 23 7.68 -13.32 -8.40
C ASP A 23 7.03 -14.04 -9.59
N ALA A 24 7.84 -14.64 -10.47
CA ALA A 24 7.31 -15.42 -11.59
C ALA A 24 6.41 -16.59 -11.11
N ALA A 25 6.71 -17.13 -9.93
CA ALA A 25 5.89 -18.15 -9.28
C ALA A 25 4.48 -17.66 -8.93
N ASP A 26 4.29 -16.37 -8.65
CA ASP A 26 2.97 -15.82 -8.34
C ASP A 26 2.04 -15.95 -9.57
N PHE A 27 2.54 -15.63 -10.77
CA PHE A 27 1.79 -15.81 -12.02
C PHE A 27 1.68 -17.29 -12.43
N LYS A 28 2.71 -18.10 -12.21
CA LYS A 28 2.66 -19.55 -12.45
C LYS A 28 1.64 -20.25 -11.55
N ASN A 29 1.49 -19.80 -10.31
CA ASN A 29 0.48 -20.30 -9.40
C ASN A 29 -0.90 -19.79 -9.77
N ALA A 30 -1.02 -18.55 -10.23
CA ALA A 30 -2.28 -18.01 -10.76
C ALA A 30 -2.88 -18.87 -11.88
N SER A 31 -2.05 -19.47 -12.75
CA SER A 31 -2.55 -20.33 -13.84
C SER A 31 -3.15 -21.67 -13.38
N LYS A 32 -2.83 -22.11 -12.16
CA LYS A 32 -3.42 -23.30 -11.52
C LYS A 32 -4.73 -22.97 -10.83
N LEU A 33 -5.00 -21.69 -10.60
CA LEU A 33 -6.19 -21.19 -9.92
C LEU A 33 -7.25 -20.85 -10.96
N GLY A 34 -8.52 -21.08 -10.61
CA GLY A 34 -9.66 -20.83 -11.49
C GLY A 34 -9.91 -19.34 -11.76
N GLN A 35 -11.04 -19.05 -12.40
CA GLN A 35 -11.47 -17.68 -12.60
C GLN A 35 -12.06 -17.08 -11.31
N LEU A 36 -11.92 -15.77 -11.13
CA LEU A 36 -12.63 -15.03 -10.08
C LEU A 36 -14.02 -14.68 -10.58
N ASP A 37 -14.95 -14.50 -9.65
CA ASP A 37 -16.39 -14.29 -9.86
C ASP A 37 -16.72 -12.84 -10.31
N HIS A 38 -15.80 -12.18 -11.02
CA HIS A 38 -15.93 -10.80 -11.45
C HIS A 38 -15.78 -10.68 -12.96
N ALA A 39 -16.65 -9.86 -13.57
CA ALA A 39 -16.76 -9.77 -15.02
C ALA A 39 -15.53 -9.16 -15.74
N GLN A 40 -14.66 -8.44 -15.02
CA GLN A 40 -13.51 -7.74 -15.60
C GLN A 40 -12.30 -7.74 -14.65
N CYS A 41 -11.11 -7.87 -15.23
CA CYS A 41 -9.84 -7.66 -14.55
C CYS A 41 -9.73 -6.22 -14.05
N ARG A 42 -9.35 -6.05 -12.78
CA ARG A 42 -9.27 -4.71 -12.17
C ARG A 42 -7.88 -4.09 -12.18
N ILE A 43 -6.86 -4.85 -12.58
CA ILE A 43 -5.48 -4.34 -12.67
C ILE A 43 -5.42 -3.22 -13.72
N PRO A 44 -4.78 -2.08 -13.41
CA PRO A 44 -4.68 -0.97 -14.35
C PRO A 44 -4.02 -1.38 -15.66
N GLU A 45 -4.51 -0.83 -16.78
CA GLU A 45 -4.03 -1.12 -18.13
C GLU A 45 -2.52 -0.89 -18.29
N THR A 46 -1.96 0.10 -17.61
CA THR A 46 -0.52 0.40 -17.67
C THR A 46 0.32 -0.72 -17.04
N VAL A 47 -0.16 -1.31 -15.95
CA VAL A 47 0.43 -2.51 -15.33
C VAL A 47 0.26 -3.72 -16.23
N LEU A 48 -0.93 -3.92 -16.80
CA LEU A 48 -1.20 -5.02 -17.73
C LEU A 48 -0.21 -4.99 -18.90
N ARG A 49 -0.03 -3.84 -19.55
CA ARG A 49 0.91 -3.68 -20.68
C ARG A 49 2.36 -3.99 -20.33
N GLN A 50 2.79 -3.68 -19.11
CA GLN A 50 4.15 -3.98 -18.65
C GLN A 50 4.39 -5.50 -18.50
N ILE A 51 3.34 -6.28 -18.26
CA ILE A 51 3.44 -7.71 -17.95
C ILE A 51 3.04 -8.59 -19.12
N THR A 52 1.98 -8.23 -19.86
CA THR A 52 1.49 -9.01 -21.01
C THR A 52 2.52 -9.07 -22.14
N ALA A 53 3.35 -8.03 -22.27
CA ALA A 53 4.49 -8.02 -23.20
C ALA A 53 5.48 -9.17 -22.94
N ASP A 54 5.58 -9.63 -21.68
CA ASP A 54 6.64 -10.53 -21.23
C ASP A 54 6.17 -11.98 -21.00
N LEU A 55 4.87 -12.22 -20.73
CA LEU A 55 4.44 -13.49 -20.12
C LEU A 55 3.31 -14.28 -20.82
N CYS A 56 2.69 -13.80 -21.91
CA CYS A 56 1.59 -14.51 -22.59
C CYS A 56 0.48 -15.05 -21.63
N ILE A 57 0.18 -14.30 -20.57
CA ILE A 57 -0.82 -14.65 -19.55
C ILE A 57 -2.08 -13.80 -19.71
N SER A 58 -3.23 -14.35 -19.35
CA SER A 58 -4.51 -13.62 -19.38
C SER A 58 -4.55 -12.53 -18.30
N ASN A 59 -5.31 -11.46 -18.54
CA ASN A 59 -5.53 -10.38 -17.56
C ASN A 59 -6.03 -10.92 -16.21
N HIS A 60 -6.83 -11.99 -16.26
CA HIS A 60 -7.34 -12.67 -15.06
C HIS A 60 -6.21 -13.30 -14.23
N GLN A 61 -5.28 -13.99 -14.89
CA GLN A 61 -4.10 -14.57 -14.23
C GLN A 61 -3.15 -13.49 -13.71
N ILE A 62 -3.06 -12.34 -14.39
CA ILE A 62 -2.30 -11.19 -13.89
C ILE A 62 -2.90 -10.69 -12.58
N GLU A 63 -4.22 -10.50 -12.52
CA GLU A 63 -4.90 -10.07 -11.29
C GLU A 63 -4.66 -11.04 -10.13
N ILE A 64 -4.84 -12.34 -10.36
CA ILE A 64 -4.57 -13.34 -9.33
C ILE A 64 -3.09 -13.31 -8.92
N GLY A 65 -2.16 -13.20 -9.87
CA GLY A 65 -0.73 -13.14 -9.58
C GLY A 65 -0.37 -11.99 -8.65
N PHE A 66 -0.90 -10.78 -8.89
CA PHE A 66 -0.68 -9.65 -7.98
C PHE A 66 -1.30 -9.87 -6.59
N LYS A 67 -2.49 -10.46 -6.51
CA LYS A 67 -3.10 -10.80 -5.21
C LYS A 67 -2.25 -11.83 -4.46
N LEU A 68 -1.75 -12.84 -5.15
CA LEU A 68 -0.86 -13.85 -4.58
C LEU A 68 0.44 -13.21 -4.09
N ALA A 69 1.05 -12.32 -4.88
CA ALA A 69 2.24 -11.59 -4.45
C ALA A 69 1.98 -10.79 -3.17
N ALA A 70 0.88 -10.03 -3.10
CA ALA A 70 0.53 -9.26 -1.90
C ALA A 70 0.34 -10.16 -0.67
N LEU A 71 -0.33 -11.31 -0.83
CA LEU A 71 -0.55 -12.28 0.25
C LEU A 71 0.75 -12.97 0.67
N ARG A 72 1.60 -13.36 -0.30
CA ARG A 72 2.90 -14.01 -0.07
C ARG A 72 3.85 -13.07 0.66
N GLU A 73 4.01 -11.85 0.17
CA GLU A 73 4.85 -10.83 0.81
C GLU A 73 4.34 -10.47 2.22
N THR A 74 3.02 -10.42 2.42
CA THR A 74 2.45 -10.25 3.76
C THR A 74 2.88 -11.38 4.70
N PHE A 75 2.86 -12.63 4.24
CA PHE A 75 3.32 -13.76 5.02
C PHE A 75 4.84 -13.74 5.24
N GLU A 76 5.64 -13.47 4.21
CA GLU A 76 7.10 -13.42 4.29
C GLU A 76 7.62 -12.25 5.17
N GLU A 77 6.90 -11.13 5.25
CA GLU A 77 7.33 -9.98 6.04
C GLU A 77 6.74 -9.96 7.46
N THR A 78 5.67 -10.72 7.72
CA THR A 78 4.98 -10.64 9.02
C THR A 78 4.72 -11.99 9.69
N GLY A 79 4.88 -13.11 8.99
CA GLY A 79 4.48 -14.45 9.47
C GLY A 79 2.97 -14.68 9.54
N HIS A 80 2.15 -13.70 9.14
CA HIS A 80 0.69 -13.78 9.18
C HIS A 80 0.13 -14.30 7.86
N LEU A 81 -0.60 -15.42 7.91
CA LEU A 81 -1.26 -15.98 6.73
C LEU A 81 -2.69 -15.46 6.66
N VAL A 82 -3.01 -14.64 5.66
CA VAL A 82 -4.40 -14.20 5.45
C VAL A 82 -5.17 -15.32 4.74
N SER A 83 -6.25 -15.79 5.34
CA SER A 83 -7.06 -16.89 4.81
C SER A 83 -8.53 -16.52 4.79
N ALA A 84 -9.29 -17.10 3.86
CA ALA A 84 -10.74 -16.98 3.85
C ALA A 84 -11.41 -18.20 4.49
N LYS A 85 -12.62 -18.01 4.97
CA LYS A 85 -13.51 -19.11 5.35
C LYS A 85 -14.59 -19.26 4.29
N LYS A 86 -14.60 -20.39 3.58
CA LYS A 86 -15.53 -20.66 2.46
C LYS A 86 -17.00 -20.44 2.78
N ALA A 87 -17.41 -20.71 4.02
CA ALA A 87 -18.82 -20.70 4.43
C ALA A 87 -19.46 -19.29 4.43
N ASP A 88 -18.70 -18.27 4.85
CA ASP A 88 -19.21 -16.91 5.04
C ASP A 88 -18.39 -15.85 4.30
N ARG A 89 -17.37 -16.26 3.51
CA ARG A 89 -16.49 -15.36 2.76
C ARG A 89 -15.76 -14.35 3.65
N SER A 90 -15.70 -14.57 4.96
CA SER A 90 -14.92 -13.76 5.89
C SER A 90 -13.42 -14.03 5.73
N CYS A 91 -12.61 -13.02 6.03
CA CYS A 91 -11.16 -13.16 6.10
C CYS A 91 -10.68 -13.17 7.55
N HIS A 92 -9.67 -14.00 7.78
CA HIS A 92 -9.02 -14.15 9.06
C HIS A 92 -7.51 -14.14 8.84
N VAL A 93 -6.77 -13.74 9.86
CA VAL A 93 -5.33 -13.95 9.91
C VAL A 93 -5.07 -15.22 10.70
N THR A 94 -4.39 -16.17 10.08
CA THR A 94 -3.94 -17.41 10.70
C THR A 94 -2.48 -17.26 11.12
N VAL A 95 -2.23 -17.45 12.41
CA VAL A 95 -0.90 -17.40 13.03
C VAL A 95 -0.45 -18.84 13.22
N LEU A 96 0.65 -19.18 12.56
CA LEU A 96 1.21 -20.53 12.60
C LEU A 96 1.93 -20.76 13.94
N ASP A 97 1.96 -22.02 14.39
CA ASP A 97 2.90 -22.43 15.45
C ASP A 97 4.33 -22.10 15.04
N ARG A 98 5.20 -21.73 16.00
CA ARG A 98 6.59 -21.32 15.72
C ARG A 98 7.39 -22.39 14.98
N THR A 99 7.16 -23.67 15.26
CA THR A 99 7.85 -24.79 14.60
C THR A 99 7.41 -24.91 13.14
N ILE A 100 6.09 -24.87 12.91
CA ILE A 100 5.50 -24.90 11.56
C ILE A 100 5.97 -23.66 10.77
N HIS A 101 5.90 -22.49 11.39
CA HIS A 101 6.35 -21.23 10.83
C HIS A 101 7.79 -21.35 10.35
N ASN A 102 8.74 -21.71 11.22
CA ASN A 102 10.15 -21.73 10.83
C ASN A 102 10.44 -22.72 9.68
N ASN A 103 9.79 -23.88 9.65
CA ASN A 103 9.99 -24.86 8.57
C ASN A 103 9.44 -24.36 7.22
N VAL A 104 8.26 -23.73 7.25
CA VAL A 104 7.53 -23.31 6.05
C VAL A 104 8.03 -21.95 5.54
N PHE A 105 8.31 -21.02 6.44
CA PHE A 105 8.72 -19.65 6.13
C PHE A 105 9.99 -19.61 5.26
N PHE A 106 11.06 -20.29 5.69
CA PHE A 106 12.28 -20.37 4.88
C PHE A 106 12.06 -21.10 3.56
N SER A 107 11.21 -22.12 3.56
CA SER A 107 10.88 -22.84 2.34
C SER A 107 10.20 -21.93 1.32
N ILE A 108 9.29 -21.05 1.75
CA ILE A 108 8.58 -20.11 0.88
C ILE A 108 9.51 -18.99 0.41
N GLN A 109 10.33 -18.41 1.29
CA GLN A 109 11.31 -17.38 0.89
C GLN A 109 12.29 -17.88 -0.19
N GLN A 110 12.64 -19.17 -0.16
CA GLN A 110 13.52 -19.77 -1.18
C GLN A 110 12.76 -20.34 -2.39
N ARG A 111 11.48 -20.70 -2.20
CA ARG A 111 10.62 -21.34 -3.20
C ARG A 111 9.22 -20.73 -3.16
N PRO A 112 9.03 -19.51 -3.71
CA PRO A 112 7.74 -18.84 -3.74
C PRO A 112 6.62 -19.68 -4.37
N GLU A 113 6.95 -20.64 -5.24
CA GLU A 113 5.99 -21.55 -5.85
C GLU A 113 5.25 -22.44 -4.85
N MET A 114 5.82 -22.66 -3.66
CA MET A 114 5.22 -23.47 -2.61
C MET A 114 4.13 -22.72 -1.83
N PHE A 115 4.02 -21.39 -1.97
CA PHE A 115 3.11 -20.57 -1.16
C PHE A 115 1.65 -21.04 -1.23
N ILE A 116 1.12 -21.36 -2.41
CA ILE A 116 -0.28 -21.82 -2.52
C ILE A 116 -0.51 -23.21 -1.93
N ASN A 117 0.53 -24.06 -1.87
CA ASN A 117 0.41 -25.41 -1.31
C ASN A 117 0.19 -25.34 0.21
N LEU A 118 0.75 -24.32 0.88
CA LEU A 118 0.56 -24.10 2.30
C LEU A 118 -0.92 -24.01 2.68
N TYR A 119 -1.74 -23.34 1.86
CA TYR A 119 -3.17 -23.25 2.10
C TYR A 119 -3.83 -24.63 2.07
N SER A 120 -3.51 -25.45 1.08
CA SER A 120 -4.04 -26.81 0.98
C SER A 120 -3.57 -27.72 2.12
N GLU A 121 -2.31 -27.61 2.54
CA GLU A 121 -1.72 -28.39 3.64
C GLU A 121 -2.35 -28.05 4.99
N LEU A 122 -2.72 -26.79 5.20
CA LEU A 122 -3.37 -26.30 6.41
C LEU A 122 -4.92 -26.38 6.35
N GLY A 123 -5.49 -26.82 5.23
CA GLY A 123 -6.94 -26.84 5.03
C GLY A 123 -7.58 -25.46 5.04
N LEU A 124 -6.86 -24.44 4.56
CA LEU A 124 -7.28 -23.05 4.47
C LEU A 124 -7.65 -22.68 3.04
N ASP A 125 -8.56 -21.72 2.87
CA ASP A 125 -8.89 -21.16 1.56
C ASP A 125 -8.11 -19.87 1.28
N LEU A 126 -7.68 -19.69 0.02
CA LEU A 126 -7.05 -18.47 -0.45
C LEU A 126 -8.08 -17.32 -0.50
N PRO A 127 -7.78 -16.13 0.07
CA PRO A 127 -8.72 -15.00 0.13
C PRO A 127 -8.71 -14.15 -1.15
N LEU A 128 -8.66 -14.75 -2.34
CA LEU A 128 -8.56 -14.00 -3.61
C LEU A 128 -9.78 -13.10 -3.85
N GLU A 129 -10.94 -13.57 -3.40
CA GLU A 129 -12.21 -12.85 -3.46
C GLU A 129 -12.44 -11.90 -2.30
N GLN A 130 -11.47 -11.73 -1.40
CA GLN A 130 -11.57 -10.76 -0.31
C GLN A 130 -10.42 -9.75 -0.40
N THR A 131 -9.37 -10.10 -1.15
CA THR A 131 -8.25 -9.24 -1.51
C THR A 131 -8.67 -8.36 -2.69
N ARG A 132 -9.08 -7.13 -2.39
CA ARG A 132 -9.56 -6.14 -3.36
C ARG A 132 -8.44 -5.19 -3.75
N LEU A 133 -8.29 -4.93 -5.05
CA LEU A 133 -7.43 -3.86 -5.50
C LEU A 133 -7.96 -2.54 -4.90
N TRP A 134 -7.07 -1.82 -4.22
CA TRP A 134 -7.38 -0.57 -3.54
C TRP A 134 -6.86 0.62 -4.34
N SER A 135 -5.59 0.60 -4.73
CA SER A 135 -4.99 1.68 -5.51
C SER A 135 -3.78 1.20 -6.31
N ASN A 136 -3.28 2.04 -7.21
CA ASN A 136 -2.07 1.76 -7.97
C ASN A 136 -1.15 2.99 -8.01
N TRP A 137 0.08 2.86 -7.53
CA TRP A 137 1.02 3.97 -7.38
C TRP A 137 2.27 3.77 -8.22
N THR A 138 2.65 4.80 -8.97
CA THR A 138 3.90 4.79 -9.71
C THR A 138 4.89 5.81 -9.14
N SER A 139 6.07 5.30 -8.82
CA SER A 139 7.19 6.10 -8.32
C SER A 139 7.61 7.15 -9.35
N PRO A 140 7.94 8.40 -8.93
CA PRO A 140 8.41 9.43 -9.83
C PRO A 140 9.58 8.97 -10.71
N LEU A 141 9.65 9.47 -11.93
CA LEU A 141 10.75 9.17 -12.87
C LEU A 141 12.12 9.62 -12.38
N SER A 142 12.16 10.64 -11.53
CA SER A 142 13.37 11.17 -10.92
C SER A 142 13.97 10.27 -9.83
N LEU A 143 13.27 9.24 -9.37
CA LEU A 143 13.82 8.27 -8.42
C LEU A 143 14.67 7.21 -9.12
N LYS A 144 15.82 6.88 -8.52
CA LYS A 144 16.73 5.83 -9.01
C LYS A 144 16.08 4.43 -8.97
N HIS A 145 15.31 4.16 -7.92
CA HIS A 145 14.56 2.92 -7.75
C HIS A 145 13.08 3.25 -7.88
N ARG A 146 12.41 2.63 -8.85
CA ARG A 146 11.02 2.89 -9.19
C ARG A 146 10.20 1.63 -9.09
N PHE A 147 8.96 1.82 -8.67
CA PHE A 147 7.96 0.77 -8.55
C PHE A 147 6.65 1.26 -9.17
N ASN A 148 5.94 0.33 -9.80
CA ASN A 148 4.52 0.46 -10.14
C ASN A 148 3.77 -0.52 -9.24
N THR A 149 3.16 0.00 -8.18
CA THR A 149 2.70 -0.75 -7.02
C THR A 149 1.18 -0.79 -6.98
N CYS A 150 0.60 -1.97 -7.18
CA CYS A 150 -0.79 -2.24 -6.85
C CYS A 150 -0.94 -2.48 -5.34
N MET A 151 -1.73 -1.67 -4.66
CA MET A 151 -2.09 -1.86 -3.26
C MET A 151 -3.40 -2.63 -3.15
N PHE A 152 -3.45 -3.58 -2.23
CA PHE A 152 -4.64 -4.40 -1.98
C PHE A 152 -5.14 -4.22 -0.56
N HIS A 153 -6.45 -4.34 -0.40
CA HIS A 153 -7.13 -4.34 0.88
C HIS A 153 -7.82 -5.68 1.10
N ALA A 154 -7.66 -6.26 2.29
CA ALA A 154 -8.44 -7.39 2.77
C ALA A 154 -8.92 -7.07 4.19
N HIS A 155 -10.23 -7.17 4.44
CA HIS A 155 -10.78 -6.95 5.77
C HIS A 155 -10.66 -8.22 6.61
N VAL A 156 -9.95 -8.13 7.73
CA VAL A 156 -9.74 -9.25 8.64
C VAL A 156 -10.67 -9.10 9.85
N GLU A 157 -11.55 -10.07 10.05
CA GLU A 157 -12.51 -10.06 11.16
C GLU A 157 -11.89 -10.51 12.48
N LYS A 158 -10.94 -11.44 12.42
CA LYS A 158 -10.29 -12.03 13.59
C LYS A 158 -8.94 -12.65 13.26
N VAL A 159 -8.18 -12.88 14.33
CA VAL A 159 -6.94 -13.66 14.31
C VAL A 159 -7.22 -15.05 14.87
N ILE A 160 -6.72 -16.08 14.18
CA ILE A 160 -6.81 -17.49 14.56
C ILE A 160 -5.40 -17.99 14.83
N PHE A 161 -5.19 -18.57 16.01
CA PHE A 161 -3.92 -19.21 16.36
C PHE A 161 -4.06 -20.72 16.13
N LEU A 162 -3.20 -21.30 15.29
CA LEU A 162 -3.11 -22.76 15.15
C LEU A 162 -2.41 -23.42 16.34
N ASP A 163 -1.69 -22.64 17.14
CA ASP A 163 -1.22 -23.04 18.46
C ASP A 163 -2.21 -22.60 19.55
N ARG A 164 -2.66 -23.56 20.38
CA ARG A 164 -3.52 -23.29 21.55
C ARG A 164 -2.77 -22.70 22.74
N LYS A 165 -1.44 -22.54 22.67
CA LYS A 165 -0.61 -22.03 23.78
C LYS A 165 -0.26 -20.54 23.67
N VAL A 166 -0.55 -19.89 22.55
CA VAL A 166 -0.32 -18.44 22.38
C VAL A 166 -1.62 -17.71 22.72
N GLU A 167 -1.82 -17.43 24.02
CA GLU A 167 -3.05 -16.80 24.52
C GLU A 167 -3.08 -15.26 24.38
N ALA A 168 -2.04 -14.63 23.84
CA ALA A 168 -1.96 -13.17 23.79
C ALA A 168 -1.53 -12.63 22.43
N PHE A 169 -2.34 -11.72 21.89
CA PHE A 169 -2.03 -10.86 20.73
C PHE A 169 -0.67 -10.14 20.82
N GLY A 170 -0.12 -9.96 22.03
CA GLY A 170 1.16 -9.30 22.27
C GLY A 170 2.39 -10.02 21.70
N ASN A 171 2.30 -11.33 21.40
CA ASN A 171 3.43 -12.13 20.93
C ASN A 171 3.40 -12.42 19.41
N LEU A 172 2.52 -11.73 18.66
CA LEU A 172 2.39 -11.89 17.20
C LEU A 172 3.62 -11.47 16.39
N CYS A 173 4.61 -10.86 17.05
CA CYS A 173 5.77 -10.22 16.39
C CYS A 173 7.12 -10.85 16.77
N ASP A 174 7.14 -11.92 17.57
CA ASP A 174 8.36 -12.54 18.11
C ASP A 174 8.93 -13.65 17.20
N TYR A 175 8.92 -13.40 15.89
CA TYR A 175 9.65 -14.23 14.93
C TYR A 175 11.04 -13.63 14.74
N GLU A 176 12.04 -14.18 15.44
CA GLU A 176 13.44 -13.70 15.47
C GLU A 176 14.17 -13.63 14.10
N GLN A 177 13.51 -13.97 12.99
CA GLN A 177 14.18 -14.35 11.74
C GLN A 177 13.72 -13.60 10.48
N ILE A 178 12.88 -12.56 10.59
CA ILE A 178 12.46 -11.77 9.43
C ILE A 178 13.52 -10.68 9.15
N LYS A 179 14.53 -11.01 8.33
CA LYS A 179 15.67 -10.11 8.05
C LYS A 179 15.29 -8.74 7.48
N GLU A 180 14.12 -8.61 6.86
CA GLU A 180 13.68 -7.38 6.19
C GLU A 180 12.72 -6.54 7.04
N VAL A 181 12.41 -6.97 8.28
CA VAL A 181 11.45 -6.31 9.16
C VAL A 181 11.97 -6.26 10.59
N ASP A 182 12.16 -5.05 11.11
CA ASP A 182 12.54 -4.83 12.51
C ASP A 182 11.33 -4.96 13.45
N ALA A 183 10.14 -4.59 12.97
CA ALA A 183 8.92 -4.65 13.76
C ALA A 183 7.64 -4.69 12.90
N VAL A 184 6.62 -5.36 13.41
CA VAL A 184 5.25 -5.36 12.87
C VAL A 184 4.35 -4.59 13.82
N TYR A 185 3.50 -3.72 13.29
CA TYR A 185 2.61 -2.85 14.06
C TYR A 185 1.15 -3.01 13.63
N PHE A 186 0.26 -3.09 14.61
CA PHE A 186 -1.18 -3.03 14.46
C PHE A 186 -1.70 -1.78 15.18
N ALA A 187 -2.26 -0.84 14.43
CA ALA A 187 -2.87 0.38 14.95
C ALA A 187 -3.94 0.89 13.99
N SER A 188 -4.78 1.83 14.45
CA SER A 188 -5.69 2.53 13.56
C SER A 188 -4.91 3.42 12.57
N PRO A 189 -5.49 3.75 11.39
CA PRO A 189 -4.86 4.68 10.46
C PRO A 189 -4.48 6.02 11.10
N ALA A 190 -5.39 6.58 11.91
CA ALA A 190 -5.12 7.79 12.67
C ALA A 190 -3.99 7.59 13.70
N GLY A 191 -3.88 6.43 14.35
CA GLY A 191 -2.79 6.12 15.27
C GLY A 191 -1.42 6.13 14.60
N PHE A 192 -1.30 5.61 13.37
CA PHE A 192 -0.07 5.70 12.58
C PHE A 192 0.28 7.13 12.19
N LEU A 193 -0.72 7.94 11.84
CA LEU A 193 -0.52 9.36 11.50
C LEU A 193 -0.20 10.21 12.74
N LYS A 194 -0.77 9.88 13.90
CA LYS A 194 -0.59 10.60 15.18
C LYS A 194 0.68 10.30 15.92
N GLY A 195 1.20 9.08 15.80
CA GLY A 195 2.33 8.63 16.57
C GLY A 195 3.62 9.38 16.23
N LYS A 196 3.83 10.58 16.80
CA LYS A 196 4.98 11.52 16.80
C LYS A 196 5.55 11.94 15.42
N MET A 197 4.90 12.93 14.79
CA MET A 197 5.54 13.88 13.85
C MET A 197 5.91 15.19 14.58
N LYS A 198 6.76 15.08 15.61
CA LYS A 198 7.44 16.19 16.32
C LYS A 198 8.82 15.70 16.78
N PRO A 199 9.80 16.60 16.93
CA PRO A 199 11.18 16.45 16.46
C PRO A 199 12.08 15.68 17.43
N ASP A 200 11.68 14.46 17.78
CA ASP A 200 12.63 13.49 18.33
C ASP A 200 12.87 12.42 17.26
N ARG A 201 14.12 12.27 16.86
CA ARG A 201 14.62 11.59 15.66
C ARG A 201 14.52 10.06 15.75
N THR A 202 13.43 9.52 16.30
CA THR A 202 13.31 8.11 16.63
C THR A 202 12.04 7.45 16.08
N LYS A 203 11.43 8.00 15.02
CA LYS A 203 10.31 7.33 14.36
C LYS A 203 10.48 7.21 12.85
N PRO A 204 10.04 6.08 12.27
CA PRO A 204 10.33 5.78 10.88
C PRO A 204 9.59 6.72 9.95
N ALA A 205 10.29 7.28 8.96
CA ALA A 205 9.63 8.02 7.90
C ALA A 205 8.65 7.10 7.15
N MET A 206 7.50 7.61 6.74
CA MET A 206 6.61 6.88 5.83
C MET A 206 6.82 7.39 4.40
N ALA A 207 6.83 6.48 3.43
CA ALA A 207 6.85 6.88 2.04
C ALA A 207 5.49 7.51 1.63
N PRO A 208 5.46 8.41 0.63
CA PRO A 208 4.27 9.19 0.31
C PRO A 208 2.99 8.36 0.05
N PRO A 209 3.03 7.23 -0.69
CA PRO A 209 1.85 6.39 -0.90
C PRO A 209 1.22 5.89 0.41
N GLN A 210 2.04 5.47 1.37
CA GLN A 210 1.59 4.86 2.62
C GLN A 210 0.82 5.88 3.46
N SER A 211 1.40 7.06 3.66
CA SER A 211 0.75 8.13 4.41
C SER A 211 -0.48 8.68 3.70
N TYR A 212 -0.45 8.78 2.36
CA TYR A 212 -1.61 9.19 1.56
C TYR A 212 -2.79 8.25 1.77
N GLU A 213 -2.59 6.94 1.66
CA GLU A 213 -3.66 5.96 1.83
C GLU A 213 -4.17 5.88 3.28
N LEU A 214 -3.30 6.01 4.29
CA LEU A 214 -3.72 6.08 5.70
C LEU A 214 -4.71 7.23 5.95
N GLN A 215 -4.49 8.40 5.36
CA GLN A 215 -5.42 9.52 5.48
C GLN A 215 -6.74 9.28 4.78
N ARG A 216 -6.74 8.56 3.67
CA ARG A 216 -8.00 8.19 3.02
C ARG A 216 -8.78 7.24 3.89
N PHE A 217 -8.12 6.27 4.52
CA PHE A 217 -8.75 5.39 5.50
C PHE A 217 -9.32 6.14 6.70
N CYS A 218 -8.73 7.27 7.10
CA CYS A 218 -9.28 8.11 8.18
C CYS A 218 -10.66 8.73 7.86
N ASN A 219 -11.11 8.73 6.60
CA ASN A 219 -12.49 9.13 6.27
C ASN A 219 -13.54 8.10 6.70
N PHE A 220 -13.14 6.88 7.07
CA PHE A 220 -14.04 5.79 7.41
C PHE A 220 -13.91 5.45 8.90
N LEU A 221 -14.80 6.01 9.70
CA LEU A 221 -14.82 5.78 11.16
C LEU A 221 -15.34 4.38 11.51
N LYS A 222 -16.09 3.74 10.61
CA LYS A 222 -16.59 2.38 10.76
C LYS A 222 -16.11 1.51 9.60
N THR A 223 -15.79 0.26 9.92
CA THR A 223 -15.40 -0.76 8.94
C THR A 223 -16.46 -0.96 7.87
N ASP A 224 -17.74 -1.00 8.24
CA ASP A 224 -18.84 -1.20 7.29
C ASP A 224 -18.91 -0.09 6.23
N ASP A 225 -18.60 1.15 6.61
CA ASP A 225 -18.56 2.28 5.67
C ASP A 225 -17.42 2.12 4.65
N LEU A 226 -16.24 1.66 5.11
CA LEU A 226 -15.11 1.37 4.24
C LEU A 226 -15.43 0.20 3.29
N LEU A 227 -15.98 -0.89 3.81
CA LEU A 227 -16.35 -2.05 3.02
C LEU A 227 -17.41 -1.71 1.99
N HIS A 228 -18.45 -0.98 2.40
CA HIS A 228 -19.48 -0.50 1.49
C HIS A 228 -18.87 0.37 0.39
N HIS A 229 -17.95 1.29 0.72
CA HIS A 229 -17.27 2.12 -0.27
C HIS A 229 -16.42 1.31 -1.27
N ILE A 230 -15.68 0.31 -0.78
CA ILE A 230 -14.91 -0.61 -1.64
C ILE A 230 -15.85 -1.36 -2.59
N ASP A 231 -16.96 -1.90 -2.08
CA ASP A 231 -17.87 -2.74 -2.85
C ASP A 231 -18.84 -1.97 -3.76
N SER A 232 -19.10 -0.69 -3.47
CA SER A 232 -20.03 0.12 -4.26
C SER A 232 -19.34 1.09 -5.19
N GLU A 233 -18.35 1.85 -4.71
CA GLU A 233 -17.72 2.93 -5.46
C GLU A 233 -16.46 2.44 -6.19
N LEU A 234 -15.60 1.67 -5.52
CA LEU A 234 -14.38 1.16 -6.16
C LEU A 234 -14.64 0.03 -7.16
N GLN A 235 -15.74 -0.73 -7.00
CA GLN A 235 -16.12 -1.71 -8.03
C GLN A 235 -16.62 -1.07 -9.32
N LYS A 236 -17.14 0.15 -9.24
CA LYS A 236 -17.61 0.91 -10.40
C LYS A 236 -16.50 1.78 -10.99
N ALA A 237 -15.55 2.21 -10.17
CA ALA A 237 -14.44 3.03 -10.60
C ALA A 237 -13.36 2.19 -11.32
N LYS A 238 -12.82 2.74 -12.40
CA LYS A 238 -11.53 2.25 -12.93
C LYS A 238 -10.44 2.77 -12.02
N ILE A 239 -9.78 1.89 -11.28
CA ILE A 239 -8.61 2.26 -10.47
C ILE A 239 -7.53 2.79 -11.42
N ARG A 240 -7.24 4.09 -11.28
CA ARG A 240 -6.21 4.76 -12.07
C ARG A 240 -4.85 4.61 -11.39
N GLU A 241 -3.82 4.73 -12.22
CA GLU A 241 -2.45 4.87 -11.78
C GLU A 241 -2.22 6.28 -11.22
N TRP A 242 -1.83 6.36 -9.95
CA TRP A 242 -1.36 7.56 -9.31
C TRP A 242 0.09 7.81 -9.72
N ASN A 243 0.24 8.59 -10.80
CA ASN A 243 1.53 9.11 -11.19
C ASN A 243 1.87 10.34 -10.36
N SER A 244 3.14 10.49 -10.01
CA SER A 244 3.62 11.62 -9.21
C SER A 244 4.79 12.32 -9.88
N ILE A 245 4.73 13.65 -9.91
CA ILE A 245 5.79 14.51 -10.41
C ILE A 245 6.44 15.20 -9.22
N TRP A 246 7.77 15.06 -9.14
CA TRP A 246 8.55 15.68 -8.08
C TRP A 246 8.82 17.14 -8.42
N CYS A 247 8.23 18.03 -7.62
CA CYS A 247 8.35 19.48 -7.73
C CYS A 247 9.04 20.08 -6.49
N GLU A 248 9.59 21.27 -6.65
CA GLU A 248 10.12 22.11 -5.57
C GLU A 248 9.44 23.47 -5.58
N TYR A 249 9.19 24.02 -4.41
CA TYR A 249 8.61 25.35 -4.25
C TYR A 249 9.36 26.11 -3.16
N THR A 250 9.81 27.32 -3.46
CA THR A 250 10.42 28.20 -2.45
C THR A 250 9.57 29.46 -2.35
N PRO A 251 8.85 29.67 -1.23
CA PRO A 251 8.01 30.85 -1.07
C PRO A 251 8.84 32.13 -1.15
N LYS A 252 8.35 33.19 -1.81
CA LYS A 252 9.06 34.49 -1.77
C LYS A 252 9.26 35.04 -0.36
N SER A 253 8.38 34.66 0.56
CA SER A 253 8.39 35.09 1.97
C SER A 253 9.28 34.23 2.87
N SER A 254 9.85 33.12 2.40
CA SER A 254 10.69 32.22 3.19
C SER A 254 11.80 31.58 2.35
N LEU A 255 12.99 31.42 2.93
CA LEU A 255 14.08 30.68 2.29
C LEU A 255 13.87 29.15 2.35
N ASP A 256 12.81 28.68 2.99
CA ASP A 256 12.53 27.26 3.16
C ASP A 256 11.83 26.67 1.94
N SER A 257 12.61 26.01 1.08
CA SER A 257 12.07 25.18 0.00
C SER A 257 11.20 24.04 0.55
N LYS A 258 10.10 23.76 -0.13
CA LYS A 258 9.20 22.62 0.08
C LYS A 258 9.32 21.64 -1.08
N LEU A 259 9.24 20.35 -0.76
CA LEU A 259 9.12 19.30 -1.76
C LEU A 259 7.64 19.01 -1.97
N ILE A 260 7.23 18.88 -3.23
CA ILE A 260 5.83 18.69 -3.59
C ILE A 260 5.74 17.52 -4.57
N TYR A 261 4.88 16.56 -4.28
CA TYR A 261 4.50 15.52 -5.23
C TYR A 261 3.15 15.90 -5.82
N VAL A 262 3.16 16.41 -7.06
CA VAL A 262 1.94 16.69 -7.80
C VAL A 262 1.43 15.37 -8.37
N LEU A 263 0.19 15.00 -8.05
CA LEU A 263 -0.39 13.71 -8.42
C LEU A 263 -1.40 13.86 -9.55
N THR A 264 -1.70 12.76 -10.23
CA THR A 264 -2.80 12.69 -11.20
C THR A 264 -4.12 13.20 -10.57
N GLY A 265 -4.87 14.00 -11.33
CA GLY A 265 -6.07 14.69 -10.87
C GLY A 265 -5.83 16.04 -10.18
N ASP A 266 -4.57 16.48 -10.06
CA ASP A 266 -4.23 17.87 -9.82
C ASP A 266 -4.28 18.66 -11.15
N ASP A 267 -4.88 19.85 -11.16
CA ASP A 267 -4.97 20.71 -12.34
C ASP A 267 -3.60 21.10 -12.91
N LEU A 268 -2.57 21.12 -12.05
CA LEU A 268 -1.20 21.39 -12.47
C LEU A 268 -0.56 20.17 -13.14
N PHE A 269 -1.01 18.95 -12.82
CA PHE A 269 -0.42 17.71 -13.33
C PHE A 269 -0.35 17.73 -14.86
N GLU A 270 -1.45 18.06 -15.54
CA GLU A 270 -1.51 18.10 -17.01
C GLU A 270 -0.84 19.34 -17.64
N LYS A 271 -0.53 20.36 -16.82
CA LYS A 271 0.12 21.61 -17.28
C LYS A 271 1.64 21.54 -17.19
N ILE A 272 2.17 20.61 -16.40
CA ILE A 272 3.61 20.39 -16.30
C ILE A 272 4.10 19.87 -17.67
N PRO A 273 5.23 20.37 -18.20
CA PRO A 273 5.71 19.94 -19.52
C PRO A 273 5.95 18.44 -19.60
N MET A 274 5.58 17.83 -20.73
CA MET A 274 5.61 16.37 -20.95
C MET A 274 6.96 15.71 -20.66
N GLU A 275 8.06 16.44 -20.83
CA GLU A 275 9.40 15.96 -20.50
C GLU A 275 9.54 15.49 -19.04
N TYR A 276 8.86 16.13 -18.09
CA TYR A 276 8.83 15.72 -16.68
C TYR A 276 7.96 14.48 -16.42
N HIS A 277 7.09 14.11 -17.38
CA HIS A 277 6.26 12.91 -17.33
C HIS A 277 6.91 11.70 -18.00
N GLU A 278 7.86 11.91 -18.92
CA GLU A 278 8.42 10.85 -19.75
C GLU A 278 9.90 10.54 -19.45
N ARG A 279 10.62 11.50 -18.85
CA ARG A 279 12.05 11.37 -18.60
C ARG A 279 12.42 11.75 -17.17
N ALA A 280 13.55 11.22 -16.70
CA ALA A 280 14.13 11.64 -15.44
C ALA A 280 14.69 13.07 -15.60
N HIS A 281 13.94 14.06 -15.13
CA HIS A 281 14.35 15.46 -15.10
C HIS A 281 14.65 15.91 -13.65
N PRO A 282 15.41 17.00 -13.47
CA PRO A 282 15.45 17.74 -12.21
C PRO A 282 14.04 18.11 -11.75
N LYS A 283 13.88 18.47 -10.48
CA LYS A 283 12.57 18.84 -9.92
C LYS A 283 11.96 20.01 -10.71
N TYR A 284 10.66 19.93 -10.98
CA TYR A 284 9.93 21.06 -11.57
C TYR A 284 9.75 22.17 -10.53
N GLN A 285 10.11 23.41 -10.87
CA GLN A 285 10.01 24.54 -9.94
C GLN A 285 8.62 25.17 -10.01
N LEU A 286 7.86 25.10 -8.92
CA LEU A 286 6.56 25.77 -8.82
C LEU A 286 6.71 27.27 -8.63
N THR A 287 5.76 28.01 -9.20
CA THR A 287 5.60 29.45 -8.94
C THR A 287 4.72 29.70 -7.72
N ASP A 288 4.72 30.94 -7.20
CA ASP A 288 3.76 31.33 -6.14
C ASP A 288 2.31 31.16 -6.61
N HIS A 289 2.04 31.41 -7.90
CA HIS A 289 0.70 31.23 -8.46
C HIS A 289 0.24 29.77 -8.37
N ASP A 290 1.13 28.83 -8.70
CA ASP A 290 0.85 27.39 -8.61
C ASP A 290 0.64 26.95 -7.16
N TRP A 291 1.36 27.57 -6.22
CA TRP A 291 1.25 27.29 -4.79
C TRP A 291 -0.03 27.85 -4.15
N ASP A 292 -0.44 29.05 -4.56
CA ASP A 292 -1.61 29.76 -4.03
C ASP A 292 -2.95 29.24 -4.57
N GLN A 293 -2.92 28.35 -5.56
CA GLN A 293 -4.10 27.66 -6.06
C GLN A 293 -4.81 26.91 -4.92
N LYS A 294 -6.15 27.03 -4.85
CA LYS A 294 -6.98 26.47 -3.76
C LYS A 294 -7.94 25.36 -4.19
N SER A 295 -8.18 25.21 -5.48
CA SER A 295 -9.09 24.23 -6.07
C SER A 295 -8.33 23.39 -7.09
N GLY A 296 -8.87 22.24 -7.47
CA GLY A 296 -8.19 21.41 -8.45
C GLY A 296 -6.94 20.71 -7.90
N LEU A 297 -6.76 20.63 -6.58
CA LEU A 297 -5.53 20.15 -5.98
C LEU A 297 -5.58 18.64 -5.72
N ASN A 298 -4.47 17.97 -6.03
CA ASN A 298 -4.14 16.66 -5.54
C ASN A 298 -2.62 16.51 -5.42
N ARG A 299 -2.06 17.01 -4.33
CA ARG A 299 -0.61 17.03 -4.14
C ARG A 299 -0.21 16.77 -2.70
N ILE A 300 0.94 16.12 -2.54
CA ILE A 300 1.58 15.86 -1.25
C ILE A 300 2.64 16.92 -1.02
N VAL A 301 2.57 17.64 0.09
CA VAL A 301 3.57 18.63 0.48
C VAL A 301 4.42 18.03 1.59
N VAL A 302 5.72 18.01 1.36
CA VAL A 302 6.71 17.48 2.28
C VAL A 302 7.67 18.61 2.64
N SER A 303 7.81 18.87 3.93
CA SER A 303 8.87 19.74 4.44
C SER A 303 10.24 19.19 4.01
N ARG A 304 11.24 20.07 3.84
CA ARG A 304 12.56 19.66 3.36
C ARG A 304 13.24 18.64 4.27
N GLU A 305 12.98 18.72 5.57
CA GLU A 305 13.49 17.76 6.55
C GLU A 305 12.68 16.46 6.61
N MET A 306 11.61 16.33 5.82
CA MET A 306 10.64 15.23 5.86
C MET A 306 10.02 15.01 7.26
N ASN A 307 10.00 16.07 8.08
CA ASN A 307 9.48 16.02 9.45
C ASN A 307 8.00 16.37 9.53
N ASP A 308 7.51 17.11 8.54
CA ASP A 308 6.11 17.50 8.32
C ASP A 308 5.66 17.10 6.91
N PHE A 309 4.54 16.36 6.83
CA PHE A 309 3.87 15.91 5.62
C PHE A 309 2.43 16.40 5.70
N TRP A 310 1.98 17.14 4.70
CA TRP A 310 0.62 17.65 4.64
C TRP A 310 0.07 17.51 3.23
N TRP A 311 -1.20 17.14 3.12
CA TRP A 311 -1.84 16.85 1.85
C TRP A 311 -2.75 18.01 1.49
N LYS A 312 -2.57 18.52 0.27
CA LYS A 312 -3.48 19.49 -0.32
C LYS A 312 -4.28 18.76 -1.38
N CYS A 313 -5.46 18.29 -0.99
CA CYS A 313 -6.41 17.67 -1.89
C CYS A 313 -7.75 18.41 -1.79
N SER A 314 -8.25 18.91 -2.91
CA SER A 314 -9.57 19.54 -3.01
C SER A 314 -10.50 18.82 -3.98
N ASN A 315 -9.99 17.79 -4.67
CA ASN A 315 -10.72 17.05 -5.70
C ASN A 315 -11.10 15.66 -5.19
N VAL A 316 -12.36 15.27 -5.42
CA VAL A 316 -12.73 13.84 -5.37
C VAL A 316 -12.24 13.22 -6.68
N ILE A 317 -11.38 12.21 -6.59
CA ILE A 317 -10.76 11.59 -7.76
C ILE A 317 -11.17 10.13 -7.81
N ASP A 318 -11.78 9.73 -8.93
CA ASP A 318 -12.00 8.34 -9.33
C ASP A 318 -12.75 7.44 -8.33
N GLY A 319 -13.87 7.96 -7.79
CA GLY A 319 -14.79 7.17 -6.93
C GLY A 319 -14.31 6.98 -5.49
N HIS A 320 -13.30 7.75 -5.11
CA HIS A 320 -12.38 7.38 -4.05
C HIS A 320 -12.28 8.62 -3.15
N LYS A 321 -12.46 8.49 -1.82
CA LYS A 321 -12.43 9.67 -0.93
C LYS A 321 -11.05 10.37 -1.01
N PRO A 322 -10.98 11.71 -1.04
CA PRO A 322 -9.70 12.41 -0.92
C PRO A 322 -9.08 12.12 0.47
N PRO A 323 -7.75 12.29 0.64
CA PRO A 323 -7.15 12.33 1.96
C PRO A 323 -7.92 13.29 2.88
N ILE A 324 -8.12 12.89 4.13
CA ILE A 324 -8.72 13.78 5.14
C ILE A 324 -7.87 15.07 5.26
N SER A 325 -8.52 16.23 5.40
CA SER A 325 -7.81 17.49 5.60
C SER A 325 -7.16 17.52 7.00
N GLU A 326 -6.11 18.33 7.17
CA GLU A 326 -5.48 18.53 8.49
C GLU A 326 -6.51 19.03 9.54
N GLU A 327 -7.37 19.96 9.16
CA GLU A 327 -8.42 20.49 10.02
C GLU A 327 -9.39 19.39 10.46
N SER A 328 -9.93 18.61 9.52
CA SER A 328 -10.85 17.52 9.84
C SER A 328 -10.16 16.38 10.58
N PHE A 329 -8.88 16.12 10.33
CA PHE A 329 -8.11 15.14 11.09
C PHE A 329 -7.96 15.58 12.55
N ASN A 330 -7.60 16.84 12.79
CA ASN A 330 -7.48 17.39 14.13
C ASN A 330 -8.84 17.51 14.85
N GLU A 331 -9.94 17.70 14.12
CA GLU A 331 -11.29 17.69 14.70
C GLU A 331 -11.72 16.29 15.13
N LEU A 332 -11.60 15.30 14.23
CA LEU A 332 -12.07 13.93 14.49
C LEU A 332 -11.15 13.14 15.41
N PHE A 333 -9.86 13.44 15.30
CA PHE A 333 -8.80 12.76 16.00
C PHE A 333 -7.96 13.82 16.70
N GLY A 334 -8.51 14.81 17.41
CA GLY A 334 -7.67 15.78 18.15
C GLY A 334 -7.05 15.16 19.40
N ASP A 335 -7.83 14.30 20.05
CA ASP A 335 -7.57 13.82 21.42
C ASP A 335 -6.91 12.43 21.51
N LEU A 336 -6.78 11.70 20.38
CA LEU A 336 -5.98 10.46 20.30
C LEU A 336 -4.50 10.67 20.66
#